data_AF-A0A2T2X2F7-F1
#
_entry.id   AF-A0A2T2X2F7-F1
#
_cell.length_a   1.000
_cell.length_b   1.000
_cell.length_c   1.000
_cell.angle_alpha   90.00
_cell.angle_beta   90.00
_cell.angle_gamma   90.00
#
_symmetry.space_group_name_H-M   'P 1'
#
loop_
_entity.id
_entity.type
_entity.pdbx_description
1 polymer ?
#
loop_
_entity_poly.entity_id
_entity_poly.type
_entity_poly.pdbx_seq_one_letter_code
_entity_poly.pdbx_strand_id
1 'polypeptide(L)'
;MERVSLQMGTKVYLDEYNDLHTISSAMGTVKHLRCSPEVVTLLQHVDTPQTARHLYTILHSYYPLLCFDEFMTLLSRLAEEGIIRLNDLPPELAHSSFALFLEELAPAQAEHIVHTLQTSTAIVIGVGTIGAAVATQLAQCRVGQLILIDPDHVEEGNLERQFTYTRNDIGVPKALALQNFLQRRTPTQIVPVLKKIESSADLKSILQRLETLAVIVNCADSPSVDYVAGCIAEAVHCTTPIPFIAGGGYSGHLGSVGPTFIPGQSICWLCYQQQTQNARQIQDMSQWQLIASRPFTSTSTHPAFGPLGIFISSLMASEAIWILTGLKEPLFLNRHGEWDLSQGAMIWREVKASTTCPQCQSLI
;
A
#
# COMPACT_ATOMS: atom_id res chain seq x y z
N MET A 1 21.57 -3.12 -26.63
CA MET A 1 20.70 -2.60 -27.71
C MET A 1 19.31 -2.54 -27.14
N GLU A 2 18.68 -1.38 -27.14
CA GLU A 2 17.31 -1.26 -26.63
C GLU A 2 16.37 -2.12 -27.48
N ARG A 3 15.57 -2.95 -26.80
CA ARG A 3 14.44 -3.62 -27.41
C ARG A 3 13.21 -2.75 -27.25
N VAL A 4 12.36 -2.74 -28.27
CA VAL A 4 11.17 -1.92 -28.34
C VAL A 4 9.99 -2.83 -28.61
N SER A 5 8.95 -2.72 -27.81
CA SER A 5 7.69 -3.43 -28.01
C SER A 5 6.52 -2.53 -27.66
N LEU A 6 5.32 -2.87 -28.13
CA LEU A 6 4.10 -2.24 -27.63
C LEU A 6 3.93 -2.51 -26.13
N GLN A 7 3.38 -1.54 -25.41
CA GLN A 7 3.05 -1.73 -24.00
C GLN A 7 1.97 -2.81 -23.84
N MET A 8 2.13 -3.68 -22.85
CA MET A 8 1.22 -4.79 -22.60
C MET A 8 -0.20 -4.26 -22.34
N GLY A 9 -1.20 -4.84 -23.02
CA GLY A 9 -2.61 -4.42 -22.85
C GLY A 9 -2.99 -3.13 -23.59
N THR A 10 -2.03 -2.43 -24.19
CA THR A 10 -2.31 -1.26 -25.03
C THR A 10 -2.85 -1.69 -26.38
N LYS A 11 -3.98 -1.12 -26.77
CA LYS A 11 -4.52 -1.22 -28.13
C LYS A 11 -4.38 0.13 -28.81
N VAL A 12 -3.92 0.12 -30.06
CA VAL A 12 -3.71 1.32 -30.87
C VAL A 12 -4.70 1.31 -32.02
N TYR A 13 -5.42 2.42 -32.18
CA TYR A 13 -6.41 2.63 -33.24
C TYR A 13 -6.09 3.91 -33.99
N LEU A 14 -6.48 3.96 -35.26
CA LEU A 14 -6.50 5.17 -36.07
C LEU A 14 -7.94 5.52 -36.39
N ASP A 15 -8.27 6.81 -36.35
CA ASP A 15 -9.54 7.30 -36.86
C ASP A 15 -9.45 7.76 -38.33
N GLU A 16 -10.57 8.29 -38.83
CA GLU A 16 -10.71 8.80 -40.19
C GLU A 16 -9.83 10.02 -40.50
N TYR A 17 -9.29 10.69 -39.48
CA TYR A 17 -8.40 11.84 -39.60
C TYR A 17 -6.91 11.48 -39.45
N ASN A 18 -6.59 10.19 -39.30
CA ASN A 18 -5.27 9.64 -38.95
C ASN A 18 -4.76 10.08 -37.57
N ASP A 19 -5.67 10.45 -36.65
CA ASP A 19 -5.30 10.64 -35.25
C ASP A 19 -5.22 9.28 -34.55
N LEU A 20 -4.28 9.17 -33.62
CA LEU A 20 -3.99 7.93 -32.90
C LEU A 20 -4.78 7.89 -31.60
N HIS A 21 -5.48 6.78 -31.38
CA HIS A 21 -6.23 6.52 -30.15
C HIS A 21 -5.60 5.31 -29.48
N THR A 22 -5.05 5.50 -28.29
CA THR A 22 -4.57 4.38 -27.48
C THR A 22 -5.54 4.09 -26.35
N ILE A 23 -5.89 2.83 -26.19
CA ILE A 23 -6.76 2.36 -25.12
C ILE A 23 -5.94 1.43 -24.25
N SER A 24 -5.73 1.83 -22.99
CA SER A 24 -5.21 0.94 -21.95
C SER A 24 -6.40 0.32 -21.20
N SER A 25 -6.46 -1.00 -21.17
CA SER A 25 -7.64 -1.76 -20.76
C SER A 25 -8.01 -1.67 -19.28
N ALA A 26 -7.07 -1.42 -18.38
CA ALA A 26 -7.26 -1.28 -16.94
C ALA A 26 -7.24 0.15 -16.40
N MET A 27 -6.64 1.15 -17.09
CA MET A 27 -6.90 2.54 -16.72
C MET A 27 -8.26 3.05 -17.26
N GLY A 28 -8.79 2.40 -18.29
CA GLY A 28 -10.00 2.87 -18.99
C GLY A 28 -9.80 4.23 -19.66
N THR A 29 -8.55 4.70 -19.77
CA THR A 29 -8.20 5.98 -20.38
C THR A 29 -7.97 5.78 -21.86
N VAL A 30 -8.64 6.61 -22.65
CA VAL A 30 -8.33 6.78 -24.07
C VAL A 30 -7.40 7.98 -24.20
N LYS A 31 -6.18 7.75 -24.70
CA LYS A 31 -5.31 8.87 -25.08
C LYS A 31 -5.51 9.16 -26.55
N HIS A 32 -5.84 10.43 -26.83
CA HIS A 32 -5.92 10.98 -28.17
C HIS A 32 -4.61 11.69 -28.48
N LEU A 33 -3.88 11.18 -29.47
CA LEU A 33 -2.57 11.69 -29.83
C LEU A 33 -2.56 12.02 -31.31
N ARG A 34 -2.33 13.29 -31.60
CA ARG A 34 -2.03 13.70 -32.97
C ARG A 34 -0.61 13.27 -33.29
N CYS A 35 -0.49 12.32 -34.20
CA CYS A 35 0.76 11.65 -34.50
C CYS A 35 1.22 11.98 -35.91
N SER A 36 2.53 11.98 -36.12
CA SER A 36 3.09 12.08 -37.47
C SER A 36 3.02 10.70 -38.16
N PRO A 37 3.03 10.64 -39.51
CA PRO A 37 2.99 9.37 -40.25
C PRO A 37 4.12 8.39 -39.88
N GLU A 38 5.27 8.91 -39.46
CA GLU A 38 6.42 8.16 -38.95
C GLU A 38 6.04 7.33 -37.72
N VAL A 39 5.26 7.90 -36.79
CA VAL A 39 4.80 7.23 -35.57
C VAL A 39 3.85 6.09 -35.91
N VAL A 40 2.92 6.32 -36.83
CA VAL A 40 1.97 5.29 -37.27
C VAL A 40 2.70 4.11 -37.89
N THR A 41 3.64 4.39 -38.79
CA THR A 41 4.47 3.37 -39.43
C THR A 41 5.31 2.61 -38.41
N LEU A 42 5.87 3.30 -37.42
CA LEU A 42 6.62 2.67 -36.33
C LEU A 42 5.74 1.71 -35.54
N LEU A 43 4.57 2.17 -35.10
CA LEU A 43 3.68 1.39 -34.24
C LEU A 43 3.13 0.12 -34.92
N GLN A 44 3.05 0.11 -36.25
CA GLN A 44 2.71 -1.09 -37.03
C GLN A 44 3.78 -2.19 -36.97
N HIS A 45 5.00 -1.87 -36.54
CA HIS A 45 6.14 -2.79 -36.53
C HIS A 45 6.63 -3.14 -35.11
N VAL A 46 5.93 -2.70 -34.05
CA VAL A 46 6.32 -2.95 -32.63
C VAL A 46 5.37 -3.90 -31.90
N ASP A 47 4.54 -4.66 -32.63
CA ASP A 47 3.66 -5.68 -32.05
C ASP A 47 4.43 -6.77 -31.26
N THR A 48 5.68 -6.99 -31.64
CA THR A 48 6.62 -7.93 -31.04
C THR A 48 7.93 -7.22 -30.67
N PRO A 49 8.68 -7.70 -29.67
CA PRO A 49 9.88 -6.99 -29.22
C PRO A 49 11.00 -7.03 -30.28
N GLN A 50 11.29 -5.87 -30.86
CA GLN A 50 12.25 -5.62 -31.94
C GLN A 50 13.45 -4.82 -31.41
N THR A 51 14.57 -4.78 -32.12
CA THR A 51 15.67 -3.87 -31.73
C THR A 51 15.41 -2.45 -32.27
N ALA A 52 15.77 -1.42 -31.49
CA ALA A 52 15.66 -0.02 -31.94
C ALA A 52 16.36 0.22 -33.29
N ARG A 53 17.50 -0.44 -33.53
CA ARG A 53 18.24 -0.31 -34.79
C ARG A 53 17.51 -0.94 -35.98
N HIS A 54 16.83 -2.06 -35.77
CA HIS A 54 16.01 -2.69 -36.80
C HIS A 54 14.82 -1.81 -37.17
N LEU A 55 14.10 -1.31 -36.16
CA LEU A 55 12.98 -0.39 -36.35
C LEU A 55 13.41 0.90 -37.07
N TYR A 56 14.56 1.48 -36.69
CA TYR A 56 15.11 2.63 -37.39
C TYR A 56 15.37 2.33 -38.87
N THR A 57 15.92 1.15 -39.19
CA THR A 57 16.20 0.77 -40.59
C THR A 57 14.90 0.71 -41.41
N ILE A 58 13.83 0.14 -40.84
CA ILE A 58 12.51 0.12 -41.46
C ILE A 58 12.02 1.55 -41.67
N LEU A 59 11.97 2.36 -40.61
CA LEU A 59 11.42 3.71 -40.66
C LEU A 59 12.18 4.62 -41.63
N HIS A 60 13.52 4.54 -41.62
CA HIS A 60 14.39 5.32 -42.51
C HIS A 60 14.17 4.98 -44.00
N SER A 61 13.72 3.77 -44.33
CA SER A 61 13.38 3.40 -45.72
C SER A 61 12.14 4.14 -46.24
N TYR A 62 11.20 4.48 -45.36
CA TYR A 62 10.02 5.29 -45.68
C TYR A 62 10.30 6.78 -45.52
N TYR A 63 11.17 7.17 -44.57
CA TYR A 63 11.44 8.55 -44.18
C TYR A 63 12.95 8.84 -44.11
N PRO A 64 13.64 9.05 -45.26
CA PRO A 64 15.10 9.19 -45.32
C PRO A 64 15.68 10.42 -44.62
N LEU A 65 14.84 11.42 -44.32
CA LEU A 65 15.26 12.64 -43.61
C LEU A 65 15.30 12.46 -42.09
N LEU A 66 14.68 11.40 -41.55
CA LEU A 66 14.68 11.12 -40.12
C LEU A 66 16.06 10.61 -39.68
N CYS A 67 16.74 11.40 -38.84
CA CYS A 67 18.01 10.97 -38.27
C CYS A 67 17.80 10.04 -37.07
N PHE A 68 18.86 9.32 -36.68
CA PHE A 68 18.78 8.34 -35.59
C PHE A 68 18.46 9.00 -34.23
N ASP A 69 18.98 10.21 -33.97
CA ASP A 69 18.76 10.90 -32.70
C ASP A 69 17.31 11.38 -32.53
N GLU A 70 16.69 11.84 -33.62
CA GLU A 70 15.25 12.17 -33.65
C GLU A 70 14.40 10.92 -33.44
N PHE A 71 14.78 9.79 -34.04
CA PHE A 71 14.11 8.51 -33.84
C PHE A 71 14.18 8.05 -32.36
N MET A 72 15.35 8.15 -31.72
CA MET A 72 15.49 7.82 -30.30
C MET A 72 14.67 8.76 -29.41
N THR A 73 14.63 10.05 -29.75
CA THR A 73 13.77 11.03 -29.04
C THR A 73 12.28 10.67 -29.18
N LEU A 74 11.86 10.21 -30.36
CA LEU A 74 10.51 9.73 -30.58
C LEU A 74 10.20 8.50 -29.72
N LEU A 75 11.11 7.53 -29.66
CA LEU A 75 10.95 6.34 -28.82
C LEU A 75 10.80 6.70 -27.34
N SER A 76 11.64 7.59 -26.82
CA SER A 76 11.54 8.04 -25.43
C SER A 76 10.20 8.69 -25.14
N ARG A 77 9.68 9.55 -26.02
CA ARG A 77 8.36 10.17 -25.85
C ARG A 77 7.22 9.17 -25.87
N LEU A 78 7.24 8.20 -26.79
CA LEU A 78 6.22 7.15 -26.84
C LEU A 78 6.25 6.25 -25.59
N ALA A 79 7.43 6.05 -25.00
CA ALA A 79 7.60 5.32 -23.75
C ALA A 79 7.11 6.11 -22.53
N GLU A 80 7.40 7.42 -22.47
CA GLU A 80 6.84 8.34 -21.47
C GLU A 80 5.31 8.39 -21.53
N GLU A 81 4.75 8.34 -22.74
CA GLU A 81 3.31 8.23 -22.95
C GLU A 81 2.74 6.83 -22.66
N GLY A 82 3.57 5.83 -22.34
CA GLY A 82 3.12 4.47 -22.02
C GLY A 82 2.58 3.69 -23.21
N ILE A 83 2.91 4.08 -24.43
CA ILE A 83 2.46 3.43 -25.67
C ILE A 83 3.36 2.24 -25.99
N ILE A 84 4.67 2.46 -25.87
CA ILE A 84 5.70 1.46 -26.10
C ILE A 84 6.54 1.25 -24.83
N ARG A 85 7.30 0.18 -24.84
CA ARG A 85 8.29 -0.15 -23.84
C ARG A 85 9.68 -0.11 -24.44
N LEU A 86 10.63 0.40 -23.65
CA LEU A 86 12.05 0.27 -23.90
C LEU A 86 12.63 -0.78 -22.95
N ASN A 87 13.25 -1.80 -23.52
CA ASN A 87 13.81 -3.00 -22.90
C ASN A 87 12.76 -4.00 -22.39
N ASP A 88 13.14 -5.28 -22.41
CA ASP A 88 12.30 -6.33 -21.83
C ASP A 88 12.31 -6.20 -20.30
N LEU A 89 11.21 -6.63 -19.66
CA LEU A 89 11.23 -6.82 -18.23
C LEU A 89 12.25 -7.88 -17.81
N PRO A 90 12.85 -7.73 -16.62
CA PRO A 90 13.42 -8.87 -15.93
C PRO A 90 12.42 -10.05 -15.95
N PRO A 91 12.86 -11.29 -16.26
CA PRO A 91 11.95 -12.45 -16.34
C PRO A 91 11.05 -12.63 -15.11
N GLU A 92 11.54 -12.25 -13.94
CA GLU A 92 10.82 -12.28 -12.66
C GLU A 92 9.61 -11.34 -12.61
N LEU A 93 9.64 -10.24 -13.37
CA LEU A 93 8.56 -9.26 -13.47
C LEU A 93 7.61 -9.56 -14.64
N ALA A 94 8.11 -10.18 -15.71
CA ALA A 94 7.33 -10.50 -16.90
C ALA A 94 6.10 -11.40 -16.64
N HIS A 95 6.14 -12.22 -15.58
CA HIS A 95 5.03 -13.11 -15.19
C HIS A 95 4.19 -12.58 -14.02
N SER A 96 4.46 -11.35 -13.58
CA SER A 96 3.86 -10.81 -12.38
C SER A 96 2.63 -9.95 -12.66
N SER A 97 1.43 -10.42 -12.31
CA SER A 97 0.20 -9.60 -12.40
C SER A 97 0.32 -8.25 -11.70
N PHE A 98 1.01 -8.18 -10.55
CA PHE A 98 1.24 -6.91 -9.86
C PHE A 98 2.20 -5.96 -10.61
N ALA A 99 3.23 -6.49 -11.28
CA ALA A 99 4.15 -5.64 -12.05
C ALA A 99 3.43 -5.11 -13.30
N LEU A 100 2.65 -5.96 -13.97
CA LEU A 100 1.79 -5.55 -15.08
C LEU A 100 0.76 -4.48 -14.66
N PHE A 101 0.17 -4.61 -13.47
CA PHE A 101 -0.69 -3.57 -12.92
C PHE A 101 0.04 -2.24 -12.72
N LEU A 102 1.25 -2.26 -12.15
CA LEU A 102 2.07 -1.06 -11.95
C LEU A 102 2.50 -0.42 -13.28
N GLU A 103 2.79 -1.24 -14.28
CA GLU A 103 3.12 -0.78 -15.63
C GLU A 103 1.96 -0.11 -16.32
N GLU A 104 0.76 -0.53 -15.98
CA GLU A 104 -0.41 0.14 -16.50
C GLU A 104 -0.70 1.44 -15.77
N LEU A 105 -0.54 1.42 -14.44
CA LEU A 105 -0.79 2.57 -13.59
C LEU A 105 0.27 3.68 -13.76
N ALA A 106 1.54 3.29 -13.93
CA ALA A 106 2.71 4.18 -13.99
C ALA A 106 3.86 3.54 -14.81
N PRO A 107 3.72 3.47 -16.16
CA PRO A 107 4.64 2.74 -17.04
C PRO A 107 6.13 3.07 -16.82
N ALA A 108 6.47 4.35 -16.76
CA ALA A 108 7.85 4.81 -16.62
C ALA A 108 8.48 4.54 -15.24
N GLN A 109 7.66 4.25 -14.22
CA GLN A 109 8.12 4.09 -12.83
C GLN A 109 7.97 2.66 -12.33
N ALA A 110 7.29 1.77 -13.06
CA ALA A 110 6.90 0.45 -12.57
C ALA A 110 8.07 -0.40 -12.05
N GLU A 111 9.18 -0.47 -12.80
CA GLU A 111 10.38 -1.20 -12.37
C GLU A 111 10.99 -0.61 -11.10
N HIS A 112 11.13 0.72 -11.05
CA HIS A 112 11.62 1.43 -9.88
C HIS A 112 10.73 1.19 -8.66
N ILE A 113 9.41 1.21 -8.84
CA ILE A 113 8.43 0.95 -7.78
C ILE A 113 8.59 -0.46 -7.21
N VAL A 114 8.74 -1.48 -8.07
CA VAL A 114 8.95 -2.84 -7.60
C VAL A 114 10.27 -2.96 -6.84
N HIS A 115 11.34 -2.36 -7.35
CA HIS A 115 12.63 -2.36 -6.66
C HIS A 115 12.53 -1.69 -5.28
N THR A 116 11.90 -0.52 -5.21
CA THR A 116 11.67 0.22 -3.95
C THR A 116 10.90 -0.65 -2.95
N LEU A 117 9.85 -1.37 -3.37
CA LEU A 117 9.12 -2.29 -2.50
C LEU A 117 10.01 -3.45 -2.01
N GLN A 118 10.79 -4.07 -2.91
CA GLN A 118 11.70 -5.18 -2.58
C GLN A 118 12.82 -4.79 -1.61
N THR A 119 13.20 -3.52 -1.56
CA THR A 119 14.19 -3.00 -0.61
C THR A 119 13.55 -2.36 0.62
N SER A 120 12.22 -2.33 0.72
CA SER A 120 11.48 -1.70 1.82
C SER A 120 11.08 -2.70 2.91
N THR A 121 10.84 -2.16 4.10
CA THR A 121 10.32 -2.89 5.26
C THR A 121 8.90 -2.43 5.61
N ALA A 122 7.99 -3.33 5.93
CA ALA A 122 6.74 -2.97 6.61
C ALA A 122 6.66 -3.65 7.98
N ILE A 123 6.31 -2.88 9.01
CA ILE A 123 6.12 -3.35 10.37
C ILE A 123 4.63 -3.45 10.62
N VAL A 124 4.11 -4.65 10.88
CA VAL A 124 2.70 -4.88 11.18
C VAL A 124 2.56 -5.22 12.65
N ILE A 125 1.86 -4.36 13.40
CA ILE A 125 1.64 -4.53 14.84
C ILE A 125 0.24 -5.10 15.04
N GLY A 126 0.14 -6.29 15.63
CA GLY A 126 -1.08 -7.09 15.69
C GLY A 126 -1.29 -7.84 14.37
N VAL A 127 -1.27 -9.17 14.40
CA VAL A 127 -1.53 -10.07 13.26
C VAL A 127 -2.82 -10.86 13.47
N GLY A 128 -3.85 -10.17 13.95
CA GLY A 128 -5.25 -10.64 13.91
C GLY A 128 -5.83 -10.61 12.48
N THR A 129 -7.16 -10.54 12.34
CA THR A 129 -7.84 -10.49 11.03
C THR A 129 -7.25 -9.45 10.07
N ILE A 130 -7.10 -8.22 10.54
CA ILE A 130 -6.67 -7.09 9.70
C ILE A 130 -5.18 -7.19 9.41
N GLY A 131 -4.35 -7.32 10.45
CA GLY A 131 -2.90 -7.34 10.29
C GLY A 131 -2.39 -8.54 9.48
N ALA A 132 -2.96 -9.73 9.67
CA ALA A 132 -2.58 -10.90 8.87
C ALA A 132 -2.92 -10.71 7.37
N ALA A 133 -4.06 -10.07 7.09
CA ALA A 133 -4.46 -9.74 5.73
C ALA A 133 -3.63 -8.60 5.12
N VAL A 134 -3.26 -7.58 5.89
CA VAL A 134 -2.31 -6.52 5.48
C VAL A 134 -0.96 -7.14 5.12
N ALA A 135 -0.38 -7.92 6.04
CA ALA A 135 0.91 -8.57 5.84
C ALA A 135 0.91 -9.48 4.60
N THR A 136 -0.18 -10.23 4.40
CA THR A 136 -0.35 -11.08 3.20
C THR A 136 -0.33 -10.26 1.91
N GLN A 137 -1.09 -9.17 1.86
CA GLN A 137 -1.16 -8.32 0.67
C GLN A 137 0.17 -7.62 0.39
N LEU A 138 0.85 -7.10 1.42
CA LEU A 138 2.17 -6.48 1.29
C LEU A 138 3.23 -7.47 0.79
N ALA A 139 3.22 -8.71 1.32
CA ALA A 139 4.12 -9.77 0.86
C ALA A 139 3.87 -10.13 -0.62
N GLN A 140 2.60 -10.20 -1.02
CA GLN A 140 2.22 -10.48 -2.42
C GLN A 140 2.58 -9.33 -3.37
N CYS A 141 2.62 -8.10 -2.87
CA CYS A 141 3.13 -6.92 -3.57
C CYS A 141 4.66 -6.78 -3.52
N ARG A 142 5.39 -7.82 -3.07
CA ARG A 142 6.86 -7.88 -3.01
C ARG A 142 7.51 -6.86 -2.07
N VAL A 143 6.86 -6.46 -0.99
CA VAL A 143 7.59 -5.81 0.10
C VAL A 143 8.73 -6.74 0.53
N GLY A 144 9.94 -6.19 0.65
CA GLY A 144 11.17 -6.95 0.88
C GLY A 144 11.19 -7.67 2.23
N GLN A 145 10.81 -6.94 3.28
CA GLN A 145 10.79 -7.45 4.64
C GLN A 145 9.49 -7.08 5.36
N LEU A 146 8.92 -8.05 6.09
CA LEU A 146 7.83 -7.83 7.04
C LEU A 146 8.30 -8.14 8.46
N ILE A 147 8.10 -7.19 9.37
CA ILE A 147 8.26 -7.42 10.81
C ILE A 147 6.86 -7.58 11.40
N LEU A 148 6.57 -8.77 11.91
CA LEU A 148 5.25 -9.14 12.43
C LEU A 148 5.30 -9.14 13.96
N ILE A 149 4.64 -8.17 14.59
CA ILE A 149 4.66 -8.02 16.05
C ILE A 149 3.32 -8.46 16.62
N ASP A 150 3.28 -9.60 17.31
CA ASP A 150 2.06 -10.09 17.97
C ASP A 150 2.42 -11.06 19.10
N PRO A 151 1.87 -10.88 20.32
CA PRO A 151 2.16 -11.76 21.46
C PRO A 151 1.26 -13.01 21.52
N ASP A 152 0.17 -13.05 20.78
CA ASP A 152 -0.87 -14.05 20.94
C ASP A 152 -0.54 -15.37 20.25
N HIS A 153 -1.28 -16.40 20.62
CA HIS A 153 -1.29 -17.69 19.96
C HIS A 153 -2.57 -17.85 19.15
N VAL A 154 -2.55 -18.71 18.14
CA VAL A 154 -3.74 -19.04 17.35
C VAL A 154 -4.73 -19.80 18.23
N GLU A 155 -5.97 -19.35 18.22
CA GLU A 155 -7.09 -19.99 18.91
C GLU A 155 -8.15 -20.48 17.90
N GLU A 156 -8.97 -21.47 18.28
CA GLU A 156 -10.02 -22.03 17.40
C GLU A 156 -10.93 -20.93 16.83
N GLY A 157 -11.39 -19.99 17.66
CA GLY A 157 -12.26 -18.90 17.21
C GLY A 157 -11.58 -17.91 16.25
N ASN A 158 -10.25 -17.97 16.10
CA ASN A 158 -9.55 -17.17 15.09
C ASN A 158 -9.83 -17.70 13.67
N LEU A 159 -10.04 -19.00 13.51
CA LEU A 159 -10.22 -19.65 12.21
C LEU A 159 -11.47 -19.16 11.46
N GLU A 160 -12.46 -18.64 12.17
CA GLU A 160 -13.71 -18.10 11.59
C GLU A 160 -13.49 -16.82 10.77
N ARG A 161 -12.42 -16.07 11.04
CA ARG A 161 -12.20 -14.73 10.49
C ARG A 161 -10.77 -14.45 10.05
N GLN A 162 -9.81 -15.30 10.37
CA GLN A 162 -8.38 -15.13 10.08
C GLN A 162 -7.95 -16.23 9.11
N PHE A 163 -8.06 -15.96 7.81
CA PHE A 163 -7.88 -16.95 6.74
C PHE A 163 -6.45 -17.51 6.61
N THR A 164 -5.49 -16.92 7.32
CA THR A 164 -4.06 -17.32 7.28
C THR A 164 -3.74 -18.50 8.19
N TYR A 165 -4.65 -18.86 9.12
CA TYR A 165 -4.44 -19.90 10.11
C TYR A 165 -5.27 -21.14 9.83
N THR A 166 -4.74 -22.29 10.22
CA THR A 166 -5.39 -23.59 10.08
C THR A 166 -5.54 -24.26 11.44
N ARG A 167 -6.31 -25.36 11.50
CA ARG A 167 -6.44 -26.16 12.74
C ARG A 167 -5.10 -26.70 13.26
N ASN A 168 -4.11 -26.88 12.38
CA ASN A 168 -2.79 -27.33 12.76
C ASN A 168 -1.95 -26.23 13.43
N ASP A 169 -2.37 -24.98 13.31
CA ASP A 169 -1.66 -23.83 13.88
C ASP A 169 -2.18 -23.49 15.29
N ILE A 170 -3.22 -24.15 15.80
CA ILE A 170 -3.78 -23.88 17.13
C ILE A 170 -2.70 -24.04 18.21
N GLY A 171 -2.56 -23.02 19.05
CA GLY A 171 -1.52 -22.95 20.10
C GLY A 171 -0.14 -22.54 19.59
N VAL A 172 0.05 -22.28 18.29
CA VAL A 172 1.27 -21.69 17.74
C VAL A 172 1.20 -20.17 17.86
N PRO A 173 2.31 -19.46 18.19
CA PRO A 173 2.31 -18.00 18.17
C PRO A 173 1.88 -17.45 16.81
N LYS A 174 0.94 -16.50 16.78
CA LYS A 174 0.32 -15.98 15.55
C LYS A 174 1.37 -15.46 14.56
N ALA A 175 2.35 -14.70 15.04
CA ALA A 175 3.42 -14.17 14.19
C ALA A 175 4.27 -15.29 13.54
N LEU A 176 4.49 -16.42 14.22
CA LEU A 176 5.19 -17.58 13.67
C LEU A 176 4.31 -18.34 12.66
N ALA A 177 3.03 -18.55 12.99
CA ALA A 177 2.09 -19.19 12.08
C ALA A 177 1.96 -18.40 10.76
N LEU A 178 1.87 -17.07 10.85
CA LEU A 178 1.82 -16.19 9.69
C LEU A 178 3.15 -16.17 8.91
N GLN A 179 4.31 -16.17 9.59
CA GLN A 179 5.60 -16.36 8.92
C GLN A 179 5.61 -17.63 8.06
N ASN A 180 5.24 -18.76 8.65
CA ASN A 180 5.21 -20.05 7.95
C ASN A 180 4.24 -20.01 6.76
N PHE A 181 3.09 -19.37 6.90
CA PHE A 181 2.14 -19.18 5.82
C PHE A 181 2.72 -18.35 4.67
N LEU A 182 3.37 -17.23 4.96
CA LEU A 182 3.90 -16.30 3.95
C LEU A 182 5.15 -16.84 3.24
N GLN A 183 6.08 -17.48 3.97
CA GLN A 183 7.30 -18.06 3.38
C GLN A 183 7.00 -19.15 2.33
N ARG A 184 5.85 -19.82 2.44
CA ARG A 184 5.39 -20.79 1.44
C ARG A 184 4.78 -20.15 0.19
N ARG A 185 4.55 -18.84 0.19
CA ARG A 185 3.77 -18.12 -0.84
C ARG A 185 4.55 -17.00 -1.52
N THR A 186 5.48 -16.37 -0.82
CA THR A 186 6.18 -15.18 -1.30
C THR A 186 7.67 -15.25 -0.95
N PRO A 187 8.55 -14.57 -1.69
CA PRO A 187 9.98 -14.47 -1.37
C PRO A 187 10.28 -13.44 -0.26
N THR A 188 9.26 -12.78 0.30
CA THR A 188 9.41 -11.75 1.33
C THR A 188 10.05 -12.31 2.59
N GLN A 189 11.05 -11.61 3.12
CA GLN A 189 11.65 -11.95 4.40
C GLN A 189 10.66 -11.65 5.53
N ILE A 190 10.38 -12.63 6.39
CA ILE A 190 9.47 -12.45 7.52
C ILE A 190 10.23 -12.55 8.84
N VAL A 191 10.10 -11.53 9.69
CA VAL A 191 10.69 -11.45 11.03
C VAL A 191 9.57 -11.40 12.08
N PRO A 192 9.28 -12.51 12.76
CA PRO A 192 8.26 -12.57 13.81
C PRO A 192 8.83 -12.05 15.13
N VAL A 193 8.03 -11.26 15.84
CA VAL A 193 8.35 -10.68 17.14
C VAL A 193 7.20 -10.98 18.10
N LEU A 194 7.46 -11.86 19.07
CA LEU A 194 6.46 -12.34 20.04
C LEU A 194 6.36 -11.39 21.23
N LYS A 195 5.88 -10.18 20.97
CA LYS A 195 5.88 -9.11 21.98
C LYS A 195 4.59 -8.29 21.93
N LYS A 196 4.09 -7.94 23.12
CA LYS A 196 3.04 -6.93 23.30
C LYS A 196 3.68 -5.55 23.36
N ILE A 197 3.12 -4.57 22.66
CA ILE A 197 3.57 -3.18 22.73
C ILE A 197 2.89 -2.51 23.91
N GLU A 198 3.66 -2.23 24.95
CA GLU A 198 3.21 -1.59 26.19
C GLU A 198 3.86 -0.22 26.42
N SER A 199 4.86 0.13 25.61
CA SER A 199 5.51 1.44 25.64
C SER A 199 6.23 1.77 24.34
N SER A 200 6.60 3.04 24.16
CA SER A 200 7.46 3.47 23.04
C SER A 200 8.83 2.76 23.04
N ALA A 201 9.35 2.40 24.21
CA ALA A 201 10.64 1.72 24.37
C ALA A 201 10.66 0.34 23.69
N ASP A 202 9.52 -0.35 23.65
CA ASP A 202 9.39 -1.65 22.99
C ASP A 202 9.66 -1.57 21.50
N LEU A 203 9.26 -0.46 20.87
CA LEU A 203 9.45 -0.21 19.45
C LEU A 203 10.82 0.38 19.14
N LYS A 204 11.37 1.24 20.01
CA LYS A 204 12.67 1.91 19.77
C LYS A 204 13.78 0.94 19.37
N SER A 205 13.88 -0.21 20.04
CA SER A 205 14.89 -1.24 19.72
C SER A 205 14.75 -1.87 18.33
N ILE A 206 13.52 -1.95 17.82
CA ILE A 206 13.22 -2.46 16.47
C ILE A 206 13.54 -1.37 15.45
N LEU A 207 13.05 -0.15 15.70
CA LEU A 207 13.20 0.98 14.77
C LEU A 207 14.66 1.41 14.58
N GLN A 208 15.47 1.37 15.65
CA GLN A 208 16.91 1.71 15.58
C GLN A 208 17.74 0.76 14.71
N ARG A 209 17.22 -0.43 14.41
CA ARG A 209 17.91 -1.44 13.59
C ARG A 209 17.46 -1.41 12.13
N LEU A 210 16.57 -0.48 11.76
CA LEU A 210 16.12 -0.33 10.39
C LEU A 210 17.15 0.45 9.58
N GLU A 211 17.58 -0.14 8.47
CA GLU A 211 18.52 0.47 7.52
C GLU A 211 17.82 0.84 6.20
N THR A 212 16.53 0.51 6.06
CA THR A 212 15.75 0.66 4.83
C THR A 212 14.59 1.62 5.01
N LEU A 213 13.98 2.03 3.89
CA LEU A 213 12.67 2.67 3.90
C LEU A 213 11.66 1.77 4.62
N ALA A 214 10.82 2.38 5.46
CA ALA A 214 9.87 1.64 6.27
C ALA A 214 8.52 2.32 6.42
N VAL A 215 7.49 1.52 6.67
CA VAL A 215 6.16 1.96 7.12
C VAL A 215 5.67 1.09 8.26
N ILE A 216 5.03 1.69 9.26
CA ILE A 216 4.40 0.96 10.36
C ILE A 216 2.88 0.92 10.13
N VAL A 217 2.29 -0.25 10.22
CA VAL A 217 0.84 -0.46 10.12
C VAL A 217 0.33 -0.99 11.45
N ASN A 218 -0.40 -0.15 12.18
CA ASN A 218 -0.99 -0.55 13.45
C ASN A 218 -2.31 -1.30 13.21
N CYS A 219 -2.37 -2.55 13.63
CA CYS A 219 -3.56 -3.39 13.58
C CYS A 219 -3.87 -4.02 14.95
N ALA A 220 -3.23 -3.52 16.02
CA ALA A 220 -3.41 -4.01 17.37
C ALA A 220 -4.62 -3.37 18.03
N ASP A 221 -5.47 -4.20 18.63
CA ASP A 221 -6.66 -3.79 19.38
C ASP A 221 -6.43 -3.75 20.89
N SER A 222 -5.33 -4.32 21.39
CA SER A 222 -4.96 -4.35 22.81
C SER A 222 -3.60 -3.70 23.07
N PRO A 223 -3.46 -2.80 24.07
CA PRO A 223 -4.48 -2.34 25.02
C PRO A 223 -5.60 -1.49 24.41
N SER A 224 -5.28 -0.70 23.37
CA SER A 224 -6.23 -0.08 22.46
C SER A 224 -5.49 0.40 21.21
N VAL A 225 -6.21 0.60 20.09
CA VAL A 225 -5.64 1.14 18.85
C VAL A 225 -4.93 2.48 19.11
N ASP A 226 -5.58 3.40 19.83
CA ASP A 226 -5.04 4.72 20.14
C ASP A 226 -3.81 4.66 21.05
N TYR A 227 -3.81 3.74 22.03
CA TYR A 227 -2.68 3.59 22.93
C TYR A 227 -1.42 3.14 22.19
N VAL A 228 -1.56 2.13 21.33
CA VAL A 228 -0.46 1.62 20.50
C VAL A 228 -0.01 2.69 19.50
N ALA A 229 -0.93 3.42 18.87
CA ALA A 229 -0.60 4.53 17.98
C ALA A 229 0.18 5.64 18.70
N GLY A 230 -0.15 5.95 19.95
CA GLY A 230 0.63 6.87 20.79
C GLY A 230 2.06 6.37 21.05
N CYS A 231 2.22 5.08 21.36
CA CYS A 231 3.54 4.46 21.54
C CYS A 231 4.38 4.52 20.24
N ILE A 232 3.76 4.27 19.08
CA ILE A 232 4.41 4.38 17.76
C ILE A 232 4.85 5.82 17.53
N ALA A 233 3.95 6.79 17.71
CA ALA A 233 4.23 8.20 17.47
C ALA A 233 5.41 8.71 18.31
N GLU A 234 5.46 8.34 19.59
CA GLU A 234 6.58 8.67 20.47
C GLU A 234 7.88 7.97 20.04
N ALA A 235 7.82 6.68 19.67
CA ALA A 235 8.99 5.93 19.24
C ALA A 235 9.62 6.50 17.96
N VAL A 236 8.78 6.82 16.97
CA VAL A 236 9.19 7.44 15.70
C VAL A 236 9.78 8.83 15.92
N HIS A 237 9.17 9.64 16.77
CA HIS A 237 9.69 10.98 17.09
C HIS A 237 11.09 10.93 17.74
N CYS A 238 11.36 9.92 18.56
CA CYS A 238 12.65 9.76 19.25
C CYS A 238 13.73 9.01 18.45
N THR A 239 13.42 8.48 17.26
CA THR A 239 14.36 7.65 16.49
C THR A 239 14.49 8.16 15.05
N THR A 240 13.97 7.41 14.08
CA THR A 240 13.94 7.76 12.67
C THR A 240 12.51 8.16 12.30
N PRO A 241 12.30 9.26 11.56
CA PRO A 241 10.98 9.63 11.06
C PRO A 241 10.45 8.56 10.09
N ILE A 242 9.64 7.65 10.61
CA ILE A 242 9.02 6.55 9.87
C ILE A 242 7.51 6.83 9.78
N PRO A 243 6.93 6.83 8.57
CA PRO A 243 5.50 6.91 8.39
C PRO A 243 4.76 5.79 9.12
N PHE A 244 3.58 6.09 9.67
CA PHE A 244 2.73 5.05 10.22
C PHE A 244 1.25 5.29 9.96
N ILE A 245 0.50 4.20 9.88
CA ILE A 245 -0.96 4.18 9.79
C ILE A 245 -1.47 3.82 11.19
N ALA A 246 -2.16 4.75 11.86
CA ALA A 246 -2.59 4.56 13.25
C ALA A 246 -3.62 3.44 13.43
N GLY A 247 -4.28 3.05 12.35
CA GLY A 247 -4.67 1.67 12.19
C GLY A 247 -6.01 1.42 11.56
N GLY A 248 -6.44 0.18 11.71
CA GLY A 248 -7.76 -0.29 11.35
C GLY A 248 -8.25 -1.31 12.34
N GLY A 249 -9.54 -1.18 12.63
CA GLY A 249 -10.30 -1.98 13.57
C GLY A 249 -11.76 -1.84 13.16
N TYR A 250 -12.65 -2.60 13.78
CA TYR A 250 -14.07 -2.39 13.56
C TYR A 250 -14.84 -2.57 14.85
N SER A 251 -15.93 -1.82 14.96
CA SER A 251 -16.87 -1.91 16.07
C SER A 251 -18.25 -2.15 15.49
N GLY A 252 -18.75 -3.38 15.63
CA GLY A 252 -19.99 -3.81 15.00
C GLY A 252 -19.92 -3.69 13.47
N HIS A 253 -20.68 -2.74 12.92
CA HIS A 253 -20.83 -2.52 11.48
C HIS A 253 -19.90 -1.43 10.91
N LEU A 254 -19.07 -0.80 11.76
CA LEU A 254 -18.18 0.29 11.38
C LEU A 254 -16.73 -0.19 11.26
N GLY A 255 -16.13 -0.08 10.08
CA GLY A 255 -14.71 -0.38 9.83
C GLY A 255 -13.85 0.88 9.76
N SER A 256 -12.91 1.04 10.68
CA SER A 256 -12.02 2.20 10.80
C SER A 256 -10.77 2.03 9.94
N VAL A 257 -10.33 3.11 9.28
CA VAL A 257 -9.04 3.22 8.58
C VAL A 257 -8.33 4.54 8.90
N GLY A 258 -7.00 4.47 8.97
CA GLY A 258 -6.16 5.63 9.20
C GLY A 258 -6.37 6.28 10.58
N PRO A 259 -5.88 7.52 10.77
CA PRO A 259 -5.15 8.33 9.79
C PRO A 259 -3.77 7.78 9.44
N THR A 260 -3.22 8.33 8.35
CA THR A 260 -1.84 8.17 7.94
C THR A 260 -1.02 9.34 8.46
N PHE A 261 0.11 9.04 9.11
CA PHE A 261 1.05 9.99 9.67
C PHE A 261 2.37 9.91 8.90
N ILE A 262 2.75 11.00 8.23
CA ILE A 262 4.01 11.15 7.51
C ILE A 262 4.76 12.34 8.11
N PRO A 263 5.92 12.11 8.73
CA PRO A 263 6.73 13.18 9.32
C PRO A 263 7.01 14.32 8.31
N GLY A 264 6.77 15.56 8.74
CA GLY A 264 6.94 16.75 7.92
C GLY A 264 5.87 17.00 6.84
N GLN A 265 4.92 16.07 6.62
CA GLN A 265 3.90 16.21 5.58
C GLN A 265 2.46 16.18 6.10
N SER A 266 2.18 15.43 7.17
CA SER A 266 0.84 15.31 7.75
C SER A 266 0.72 15.99 9.12
N ILE A 267 -0.50 16.01 9.66
CA ILE A 267 -0.74 16.19 11.10
C ILE A 267 0.07 15.18 11.91
N CYS A 268 0.42 15.53 13.15
CA CYS A 268 1.00 14.59 14.10
C CYS A 268 -0.09 13.88 14.93
N TRP A 269 0.32 12.81 15.63
CA TRP A 269 -0.56 12.06 16.53
C TRP A 269 -1.22 12.95 17.60
N LEU A 270 -0.48 13.91 18.18
CA LEU A 270 -1.03 14.81 19.19
C LEU A 270 -2.16 15.70 18.64
N CYS A 271 -2.00 16.24 17.43
CA CYS A 271 -3.06 17.00 16.74
C CYS A 271 -4.32 16.16 16.55
N TYR A 272 -4.14 14.90 16.14
CA TYR A 272 -5.25 13.95 15.98
C TYR A 272 -5.93 13.64 17.31
N GLN A 273 -5.15 13.31 18.34
CA GLN A 273 -5.67 12.95 19.65
C GLN A 273 -6.50 14.10 20.27
N GLN A 274 -6.03 15.34 20.19
CA GLN A 274 -6.75 16.50 20.74
C GLN A 274 -8.11 16.74 20.05
N GLN A 275 -8.20 16.49 18.74
CA GLN A 275 -9.44 16.71 17.99
C GLN A 275 -10.40 15.53 18.10
N THR A 276 -9.89 14.31 18.27
CA THR A 276 -10.71 13.09 18.34
C THR A 276 -11.10 12.68 19.74
N GLN A 277 -10.33 13.00 20.79
CA GLN A 277 -10.76 12.82 22.18
C GLN A 277 -12.01 13.64 22.49
N ASN A 278 -12.10 14.85 21.94
CA ASN A 278 -13.29 15.70 22.06
C ASN A 278 -14.50 15.18 21.27
N ALA A 279 -14.27 14.39 20.20
CA ALA A 279 -15.33 13.82 19.37
C ALA A 279 -15.77 12.41 19.81
N ARG A 280 -14.91 11.68 20.55
CA ARG A 280 -15.15 10.33 21.09
C ARG A 280 -15.68 10.32 22.53
N GLN A 281 -15.88 11.48 23.16
CA GLN A 281 -16.74 11.57 24.33
C GLN A 281 -18.18 11.26 23.91
N ILE A 282 -18.48 9.96 23.87
CA ILE A 282 -19.82 9.40 23.85
C ILE A 282 -20.42 9.74 25.21
N GLN A 283 -20.88 10.99 25.33
CA GLN A 283 -21.56 11.55 26.49
C GLN A 283 -20.66 11.68 27.75
N ASP A 284 -20.81 12.79 28.46
CA ASP A 284 -20.26 12.91 29.82
C ASP A 284 -21.04 11.98 30.75
N MET A 285 -20.55 10.76 30.89
CA MET A 285 -21.11 9.73 31.77
C MET A 285 -20.63 9.88 33.22
N SER A 286 -19.96 10.98 33.60
CA SER A 286 -19.43 11.17 34.96
C SER A 286 -20.51 11.09 36.04
N GLN A 287 -21.76 11.39 35.68
CA GLN A 287 -22.91 11.29 36.58
C GLN A 287 -23.70 9.98 36.46
N TRP A 288 -23.26 9.05 35.62
CA TRP A 288 -24.02 7.82 35.32
C TRP A 288 -23.45 6.65 36.11
N GLN A 289 -24.34 5.90 36.77
CA GLN A 289 -23.97 4.68 37.49
C GLN A 289 -24.16 3.45 36.60
N LEU A 290 -23.10 2.66 36.41
CA LEU A 290 -23.20 1.35 35.75
C LEU A 290 -24.00 0.40 36.64
N ILE A 291 -25.24 0.08 36.25
CA ILE A 291 -26.13 -0.83 37.01
C ILE A 291 -25.93 -2.31 36.66
N ALA A 292 -25.44 -2.60 35.44
CA ALA A 292 -25.18 -3.95 34.98
C ALA A 292 -24.18 -3.90 33.81
N SER A 293 -23.30 -4.89 33.72
CA SER A 293 -22.50 -5.15 32.53
C SER A 293 -22.39 -6.65 32.33
N ARG A 294 -22.43 -7.08 31.07
CA ARG A 294 -22.01 -8.42 30.68
C ARG A 294 -20.74 -8.26 29.86
N PRO A 295 -19.57 -8.23 30.51
CA PRO A 295 -18.32 -8.07 29.77
C PRO A 295 -18.15 -9.26 28.82
N PHE A 296 -17.50 -9.01 27.69
CA PHE A 296 -16.87 -10.11 26.95
C PHE A 296 -15.89 -10.76 27.94
N THR A 297 -16.11 -12.03 28.27
CA THR A 297 -15.11 -12.82 29.02
C THR A 297 -13.78 -12.77 28.27
N SER A 298 -12.65 -12.87 28.97
CA SER A 298 -11.31 -12.90 28.35
C SER A 298 -11.14 -13.98 27.27
N THR A 299 -12.05 -14.95 27.22
CA THR A 299 -12.13 -16.06 26.28
C THR A 299 -13.24 -15.92 25.22
N SER A 300 -14.03 -14.83 25.23
CA SER A 300 -15.10 -14.61 24.24
C SER A 300 -14.65 -13.60 23.19
N THR A 301 -14.47 -14.13 21.98
CA THR A 301 -14.41 -13.43 20.70
C THR A 301 -15.28 -12.17 20.68
N HIS A 302 -14.66 -11.00 20.50
CA HIS A 302 -15.39 -9.81 20.07
C HIS A 302 -16.19 -10.13 18.80
N PRO A 303 -17.43 -9.61 18.65
CA PRO A 303 -18.22 -9.82 17.45
C PRO A 303 -17.39 -9.44 16.23
N ALA A 304 -17.29 -10.38 15.30
CA ALA A 304 -16.36 -10.27 14.22
C ALA A 304 -17.00 -10.55 12.87
N PHE A 305 -16.70 -9.71 11.88
CA PHE A 305 -17.14 -9.93 10.50
C PHE A 305 -15.91 -9.96 9.59
N GLY A 306 -15.47 -11.17 9.25
CA GLY A 306 -14.28 -11.41 8.42
C GLY A 306 -14.21 -10.57 7.14
N PRO A 307 -15.29 -10.51 6.32
CA PRO A 307 -15.31 -9.69 5.11
C PRO A 307 -15.03 -8.20 5.35
N LEU A 308 -15.57 -7.61 6.42
CA LEU A 308 -15.29 -6.21 6.78
C LEU A 308 -13.81 -6.04 7.18
N GLY A 309 -13.28 -6.97 7.98
CA GLY A 309 -11.86 -6.96 8.33
C GLY A 309 -10.95 -7.04 7.10
N ILE A 310 -11.28 -7.91 6.13
CA ILE A 310 -10.53 -8.05 4.88
C ILE A 310 -10.63 -6.77 4.04
N PHE A 311 -11.84 -6.20 3.89
CA PHE A 311 -12.05 -4.97 3.12
C PHE A 311 -11.18 -3.81 3.63
N ILE A 312 -11.23 -3.55 4.93
CA ILE A 312 -10.42 -2.51 5.58
C ILE A 312 -8.93 -2.81 5.44
N SER A 313 -8.52 -4.07 5.60
CA SER A 313 -7.12 -4.48 5.44
C SER A 313 -6.56 -4.17 4.05
N SER A 314 -7.38 -4.31 2.99
CA SER A 314 -6.96 -3.99 1.62
C SER A 314 -6.75 -2.50 1.40
N LEU A 315 -7.57 -1.64 2.03
CA LEU A 315 -7.34 -0.20 2.00
C LEU A 315 -6.04 0.16 2.74
N MET A 316 -5.80 -0.44 3.92
CA MET A 316 -4.56 -0.20 4.68
C MET A 316 -3.30 -0.72 3.99
N ALA A 317 -3.36 -1.88 3.34
CA ALA A 317 -2.24 -2.42 2.57
C ALA A 317 -1.93 -1.53 1.36
N SER A 318 -2.95 -1.07 0.65
CA SER A 318 -2.80 -0.13 -0.47
C SER A 318 -2.17 1.18 -0.01
N GLU A 319 -2.64 1.72 1.11
CA GLU A 319 -2.08 2.92 1.73
C GLU A 319 -0.58 2.75 2.03
N ALA A 320 -0.18 1.64 2.65
CA ALA A 320 1.21 1.35 2.94
C ALA A 320 2.07 1.23 1.67
N ILE A 321 1.55 0.65 0.59
CA ILE A 321 2.22 0.62 -0.72
C ILE A 321 2.43 2.05 -1.25
N TRP A 322 1.42 2.92 -1.16
CA TRP A 322 1.55 4.30 -1.62
C TRP A 322 2.55 5.11 -0.80
N ILE A 323 2.59 4.89 0.51
CA ILE A 323 3.61 5.48 1.38
C ILE A 323 5.02 5.04 0.98
N LEU A 324 5.24 3.74 0.79
CA LEU A 324 6.56 3.21 0.45
C LEU A 324 7.04 3.61 -0.94
N THR A 325 6.11 3.75 -1.89
CA THR A 325 6.46 3.97 -3.31
C THR A 325 6.41 5.43 -3.72
N GLY A 326 5.69 6.27 -2.98
CA GLY A 326 5.43 7.64 -3.36
C GLY A 326 4.56 7.79 -4.63
N LEU A 327 3.98 6.70 -5.14
CA LEU A 327 3.28 6.71 -6.42
C LEU A 327 1.98 7.52 -6.39
N LYS A 328 1.26 7.47 -5.27
CA LYS A 328 0.01 8.20 -5.05
C LYS A 328 0.04 8.89 -3.70
N GLU A 329 -0.70 9.98 -3.59
CA GLU A 329 -0.95 10.60 -2.29
C GLU A 329 -1.74 9.61 -1.40
N PRO A 330 -1.30 9.38 -0.15
CA PRO A 330 -1.98 8.48 0.77
C PRO A 330 -3.43 8.93 1.01
N LEU A 331 -4.36 7.99 0.92
CA LEU A 331 -5.79 8.24 1.04
C LEU A 331 -6.19 8.71 2.45
N PHE A 332 -5.48 8.35 3.51
CA PHE A 332 -5.81 8.69 4.90
C PHE A 332 -4.99 9.85 5.45
N LEU A 333 -4.33 10.61 4.57
CA LEU A 333 -3.57 11.78 5.00
C LEU A 333 -4.51 12.82 5.63
N ASN A 334 -4.20 13.25 6.85
CA ASN A 334 -4.96 14.26 7.60
C ASN A 334 -6.44 13.93 7.85
N ARG A 335 -6.84 12.66 7.73
CA ARG A 335 -8.23 12.25 7.96
C ARG A 335 -8.35 10.82 8.46
N HIS A 336 -9.42 10.57 9.20
CA HIS A 336 -9.84 9.26 9.66
C HIS A 336 -11.09 8.82 8.91
N GLY A 337 -11.12 7.57 8.44
CA GLY A 337 -12.25 7.02 7.69
C GLY A 337 -12.97 5.93 8.47
N GLU A 338 -14.30 5.90 8.36
CA GLU A 338 -15.15 4.82 8.86
C GLU A 338 -16.04 4.30 7.71
N TRP A 339 -15.85 3.04 7.33
CA TRP A 339 -16.80 2.34 6.46
C TRP A 339 -18.02 1.94 7.26
N ASP A 340 -19.17 2.49 6.92
CA ASP A 340 -20.45 2.09 7.50
C ASP A 340 -21.10 1.02 6.63
N LEU A 341 -21.11 -0.23 7.12
CA LEU A 341 -21.70 -1.36 6.41
C LEU A 341 -23.22 -1.20 6.20
N SER A 342 -23.91 -0.48 7.08
CA SER A 342 -25.36 -0.26 6.95
C SER A 342 -25.71 0.73 5.84
N GLN A 343 -24.83 1.71 5.61
CA GLN A 343 -24.99 2.72 4.57
C GLN A 343 -24.27 2.36 3.26
N GLY A 344 -23.30 1.45 3.32
CA GLY A 344 -22.44 1.10 2.18
C GLY A 344 -21.55 2.26 1.74
N ALA A 345 -21.06 3.07 2.69
CA ALA A 345 -20.32 4.29 2.39
C ALA A 345 -19.14 4.54 3.35
N MET A 346 -18.11 5.24 2.85
CA MET A 346 -17.02 5.78 3.66
C MET A 346 -17.42 7.14 4.26
N ILE A 347 -17.31 7.27 5.57
CA ILE A 347 -17.48 8.51 6.31
C ILE A 347 -16.10 9.03 6.69
N TRP A 348 -15.76 10.24 6.23
CA TRP A 348 -14.45 10.85 6.48
C TRP A 348 -14.54 11.94 7.55
N ARG A 349 -13.56 11.95 8.46
CA ARG A 349 -13.34 13.00 9.44
C ARG A 349 -11.98 13.63 9.20
N GLU A 350 -12.01 14.81 8.61
CA GLU A 350 -10.82 15.63 8.36
C GLU A 350 -10.28 16.21 9.67
N VAL A 351 -8.96 16.29 9.79
CA VAL A 351 -8.26 16.77 10.98
C VAL A 351 -7.17 17.74 10.54
N LYS A 352 -7.10 18.90 11.18
CA LYS A 352 -6.17 19.96 10.79
C LYS A 352 -4.95 19.98 11.72
N ALA A 353 -3.81 20.41 11.18
CA ALA A 353 -2.64 20.67 12.01
C ALA A 353 -2.94 21.86 12.94
N SER A 354 -2.62 21.73 14.22
CA SER A 354 -2.68 22.85 15.16
C SER A 354 -1.43 23.71 15.01
N THR A 355 -1.62 25.03 14.88
CA THR A 355 -0.53 26.02 14.78
C THR A 355 0.30 26.11 16.06
N THR A 356 -0.25 25.64 17.19
CA THR A 356 0.40 25.63 18.51
C THR A 356 0.86 24.24 18.92
N CYS A 357 0.86 23.25 18.02
CA CYS A 357 1.29 21.90 18.36
C CYS A 357 2.81 21.83 18.56
N PRO A 358 3.30 21.44 19.75
CA PRO A 358 4.73 21.36 20.02
C PRO A 358 5.43 20.30 19.16
N GLN A 359 4.77 19.17 18.85
CA GLN A 359 5.35 18.13 18.00
C GLN A 359 5.49 18.57 16.54
N CYS A 360 4.50 19.27 15.99
CA CYS A 360 4.60 19.78 14.62
C CYS A 360 5.69 20.85 14.48
N GLN A 361 5.90 21.68 15.50
CA GLN A 361 6.95 22.71 15.49
C GLN A 361 8.37 22.13 15.59
N SER A 362 8.53 20.94 16.19
CA SER A 362 9.83 20.27 16.33
C SER A 362 10.31 19.49 15.11
N LEU A 363 9.46 19.35 14.08
CA LEU A 363 9.71 18.56 12.86
C LEU A 363 9.92 19.44 11.61
N ILE A 364 9.89 20.78 11.78
CA ILE A 364 10.28 21.80 10.80
C ILE A 364 11.74 22.14 11.07
#